data_AF-A0A1F8U653-F1
#
_entry.id   AF-A0A1F8U653-F1
#
_cell.length_a   1.000
_cell.length_b   1.000
_cell.length_c   1.000
_cell.angle_alpha   90.00
_cell.angle_beta   90.00
_cell.angle_gamma   90.00
#
_symmetry.space_group_name_H-M   'P 1'
#
loop_
_entity.id
_entity.type
_entity.pdbx_description
1 polymer ?
#
loop_
_entity_poly.entity_id
_entity_poly.type
_entity_poly.pdbx_seq_one_letter_code
_entity_poly.pdbx_strand_id
1 'polypeptide(L)'
;ATRQLKARSPECLVLALTVHEDKQYFMEMLAAGASGYITKQAAADDLVAAIRAVASGQVYLQPALARWLLDDYQRLAKQEQAQAKPTENGETVVGLDILSQREREVLELVGQGWNNQQIGKQLGLSPKTIARHRERIMNKLNMHSRTELVKFAIRTGLIAA
;
A
#
# COMPACT_ATOMS: atom_id res chain seq x y z
N ALA A 1 12.82 -16.29 -5.20
CA ALA A 1 12.82 -17.46 -4.28
C ALA A 1 11.83 -17.28 -3.13
N THR A 2 11.99 -16.30 -2.24
CA THR A 2 11.13 -16.14 -1.04
C THR A 2 9.63 -16.13 -1.31
N ARG A 3 9.14 -15.32 -2.28
CA ARG A 3 7.71 -15.31 -2.65
C ARG A 3 7.18 -16.70 -3.03
N GLN A 4 7.98 -17.47 -3.78
CA GLN A 4 7.60 -18.82 -4.22
C GLN A 4 7.58 -19.81 -3.05
N LEU A 5 8.55 -19.71 -2.14
CA LEU A 5 8.59 -20.53 -0.91
C LEU A 5 7.37 -20.23 -0.04
N LYS A 6 7.11 -18.95 0.25
CA LYS A 6 5.95 -18.53 1.04
C LYS A 6 4.61 -18.90 0.42
N ALA A 7 4.50 -18.87 -0.92
CA ALA A 7 3.29 -19.31 -1.60
C ALA A 7 3.03 -20.81 -1.48
N ARG A 8 4.07 -21.65 -1.44
CA ARG A 8 3.97 -23.11 -1.34
C ARG A 8 3.92 -23.60 0.11
N SER A 9 4.54 -22.87 1.02
CA SER A 9 4.66 -23.21 2.44
C SER A 9 4.65 -21.93 3.27
N PRO A 10 3.46 -21.39 3.60
CA PRO A 10 3.31 -20.12 4.33
C PRO A 10 4.02 -20.12 5.69
N GLU A 11 4.04 -21.27 6.37
CA GLU A 11 4.69 -21.50 7.66
C GLU A 11 6.22 -21.55 7.58
N CYS A 12 6.79 -21.68 6.37
CA CYS A 12 8.24 -21.71 6.21
C CYS A 12 8.84 -20.35 6.60
N LEU A 13 9.76 -20.38 7.56
CA LEU A 13 10.46 -19.20 8.05
C LEU A 13 11.66 -18.92 7.15
N VAL A 14 11.83 -17.67 6.73
CA VAL A 14 12.88 -17.29 5.79
C VAL A 14 13.77 -16.20 6.38
N LEU A 15 15.02 -16.53 6.65
CA LEU A 15 16.07 -15.57 7.00
C LEU A 15 16.90 -15.26 5.74
N ALA A 16 16.93 -13.99 5.35
CA ALA A 16 17.72 -13.53 4.22
C ALA A 16 19.16 -13.23 4.65
N LEU A 17 20.15 -13.88 4.03
CA LEU A 17 21.57 -13.58 4.19
C LEU A 17 22.12 -12.98 2.88
N THR A 18 22.57 -11.73 2.92
CA THR A 18 22.85 -10.96 1.69
C THR A 18 24.01 -9.99 1.83
N VAL A 19 24.67 -9.64 0.73
CA VAL A 19 25.69 -8.57 0.71
C VAL A 19 25.07 -7.17 0.63
N HIS A 20 23.77 -7.09 0.38
CA HIS A 20 23.07 -5.84 0.08
C HIS A 20 22.57 -5.16 1.36
N GLU A 21 23.00 -3.91 1.53
CA GLU A 21 22.62 -3.01 2.63
C GLU A 21 21.84 -1.80 2.11
N ASP A 22 21.10 -1.94 1.02
CA ASP A 22 20.25 -0.87 0.52
C ASP A 22 18.77 -1.12 0.78
N LYS A 23 18.05 -0.01 0.91
CA LYS A 23 16.65 0.03 1.31
C LYS A 23 15.75 -0.74 0.33
N GLN A 24 16.09 -0.77 -0.95
CA GLN A 24 15.24 -1.38 -1.96
C GLN A 24 15.20 -2.90 -1.78
N TYR A 25 16.35 -3.58 -1.73
CA TYR A 25 16.36 -5.04 -1.54
C TYR A 25 15.76 -5.44 -0.20
N PHE A 26 16.03 -4.66 0.85
CA PHE A 26 15.44 -4.89 2.17
C PHE A 26 13.91 -4.88 2.14
N MET A 27 13.32 -3.83 1.55
CA MET A 27 11.85 -3.70 1.44
C MET A 27 11.25 -4.78 0.53
N GLU A 28 11.91 -5.12 -0.57
CA GLU A 28 11.44 -6.19 -1.46
C GLU A 28 11.44 -7.57 -0.78
N MET A 29 12.43 -7.84 0.07
CA MET A 29 12.52 -9.09 0.83
C MET A 29 11.47 -9.19 1.94
N LEU A 30 11.22 -8.10 2.65
CA LEU A 30 10.12 -8.01 3.62
C LEU A 30 8.77 -8.21 2.93
N ALA A 31 8.52 -7.51 1.83
CA ALA A 31 7.30 -7.66 1.04
C ALA A 31 7.15 -9.06 0.42
N ALA A 32 8.24 -9.82 0.30
CA ALA A 32 8.20 -11.22 -0.13
C ALA A 32 7.86 -12.20 1.00
N GLY A 33 7.79 -11.73 2.25
CA GLY A 33 7.47 -12.51 3.44
C GLY A 33 8.69 -13.06 4.17
N ALA A 34 9.85 -12.41 4.09
CA ALA A 34 11.00 -12.79 4.91
C ALA A 34 10.70 -12.62 6.41
N SER A 35 11.10 -13.60 7.22
CA SER A 35 11.03 -13.58 8.68
C SER A 35 12.22 -12.85 9.32
N GLY A 36 13.32 -12.67 8.57
CA GLY A 36 14.45 -11.88 9.02
C GLY A 36 15.38 -11.49 7.88
N TYR A 37 16.28 -10.55 8.17
CA TYR A 37 17.26 -10.03 7.21
C TYR A 37 18.58 -9.74 7.92
N ILE A 38 19.67 -10.29 7.40
CA ILE A 38 21.02 -10.13 7.92
C ILE A 38 22.04 -10.00 6.78
N THR A 39 23.04 -9.16 6.97
CA THR A 39 24.08 -8.92 5.98
C THR A 39 25.22 -9.93 6.12
N LYS A 40 25.92 -10.23 5.02
CA LYS A 40 27.08 -11.15 5.04
C LYS A 40 28.27 -10.61 5.82
N GLN A 41 28.26 -9.31 6.12
CA GLN A 41 29.24 -8.61 6.93
C GLN A 41 28.95 -8.73 8.44
N ALA A 42 27.77 -9.24 8.82
CA ALA A 42 27.44 -9.48 10.21
C ALA A 42 28.39 -10.48 10.87
N ALA A 43 28.58 -10.37 12.18
CA ALA A 43 29.36 -11.35 12.92
C ALA A 43 28.70 -12.74 12.84
N ALA A 44 29.49 -13.80 12.92
CA ALA A 44 28.96 -15.17 12.90
C ALA A 44 27.95 -15.40 14.05
N ASP A 45 28.21 -14.83 15.21
CA ASP A 45 27.32 -14.91 16.37
C ASP A 45 25.97 -14.21 16.13
N ASP A 46 25.96 -13.11 15.37
CA ASP A 46 24.73 -12.42 14.96
C ASP A 46 23.88 -13.30 14.03
N LEU A 47 24.52 -14.03 13.11
CA LEU A 47 23.82 -14.97 12.24
C LEU A 47 23.20 -16.12 13.04
N VAL A 48 23.94 -16.67 14.01
CA VAL A 48 23.41 -17.72 14.89
C VAL A 48 22.24 -17.19 15.71
N ALA A 49 22.37 -15.99 16.27
CA ALA A 49 21.28 -15.32 17.00
C ALA A 49 20.05 -15.10 16.10
N ALA A 50 20.25 -14.65 14.86
CA ALA A 50 19.19 -14.43 13.88
C ALA A 50 18.46 -15.72 13.53
N ILE A 51 19.18 -16.83 13.30
CA ILE A 51 18.59 -18.14 13.03
C ILE A 51 17.72 -18.59 14.22
N ARG A 52 18.24 -18.47 15.45
CA ARG A 52 17.49 -18.87 16.66
C ARG A 52 16.25 -18.03 16.88
N ALA A 53 16.34 -16.72 16.68
CA ALA A 53 15.22 -15.79 16.78
C ALA A 53 14.14 -16.12 15.74
N VAL A 54 14.53 -16.30 14.47
CA VAL A 54 13.59 -16.66 13.41
C VAL A 54 12.95 -18.02 13.69
N ALA A 55 13.72 -19.02 14.12
CA ALA A 55 13.21 -20.35 14.44
C ALA A 55 12.21 -20.36 15.62
N SER A 56 12.27 -19.38 16.54
CA SER A 56 11.30 -19.22 17.62
C SER A 56 10.08 -18.37 17.24
N GLY A 57 9.93 -18.05 15.96
CA GLY A 57 8.81 -17.25 15.44
C GLY A 57 8.99 -15.74 15.61
N GLN A 58 10.16 -15.29 16.04
CA GLN A 58 10.49 -13.86 16.16
C GLN A 58 11.01 -13.32 14.82
N VAL A 59 10.95 -11.99 14.68
CA VAL A 59 11.58 -11.29 13.55
C VAL A 59 12.98 -10.84 13.97
N TYR A 60 13.98 -11.09 13.12
CA TYR A 60 15.34 -10.59 13.33
C TYR A 60 15.74 -9.61 12.24
N LEU A 61 16.19 -8.42 12.65
CA LEU A 61 16.68 -7.37 11.76
C LEU A 61 17.88 -6.68 12.41
N GLN A 62 18.93 -6.43 11.63
CA GLN A 62 20.03 -5.61 12.11
C GLN A 62 19.54 -4.18 12.40
N PRO A 63 20.02 -3.54 13.50
CA PRO A 63 19.57 -2.21 13.90
C PRO A 63 19.66 -1.15 12.80
N ALA A 64 20.69 -1.22 11.94
CA ALA A 64 20.88 -0.29 10.82
C ALA A 64 19.71 -0.28 9.83
N LEU A 65 19.02 -1.41 9.66
CA LEU A 65 17.91 -1.58 8.72
C LEU A 65 16.55 -1.21 9.35
N ALA A 66 16.44 -1.29 10.68
CA ALA A 66 15.22 -0.99 11.42
C ALA A 66 14.76 0.46 11.22
N ARG A 67 15.69 1.39 10.98
CA ARG A 67 15.38 2.79 10.65
C ARG A 67 14.42 2.87 9.46
N TRP A 68 14.63 2.09 8.41
CA TRP A 68 13.78 2.17 7.21
C TRP A 68 12.37 1.65 7.46
N LEU A 69 12.21 0.63 8.31
CA LEU A 69 10.89 0.19 8.75
C LEU A 69 10.18 1.26 9.55
N LEU A 70 10.89 1.91 10.47
CA LEU A 70 10.32 2.98 11.29
C LEU A 70 9.88 4.16 10.42
N ASP A 71 10.73 4.58 9.47
CA ASP A 71 10.39 5.64 8.52
C ASP A 71 9.17 5.29 7.65
N ASP A 72 9.07 4.03 7.20
CA ASP A 72 7.95 3.56 6.39
C ASP A 72 6.65 3.50 7.19
N TYR A 73 6.71 2.94 8.40
CA TYR A 73 5.60 2.86 9.33
C TYR A 73 5.09 4.25 9.73
N GLN A 74 5.99 5.18 10.09
CA GLN A 74 5.60 6.55 10.44
C GLN A 74 4.95 7.28 9.27
N ARG A 75 5.43 7.04 8.04
CA ARG A 75 4.81 7.61 6.84
C ARG A 75 3.40 7.07 6.63
N LEU A 76 3.19 5.76 6.79
CA LEU A 76 1.88 5.13 6.70
C LEU A 76 0.94 5.61 7.82
N ALA A 77 1.41 5.63 9.07
CA ALA A 77 0.63 6.12 10.21
C ALA A 77 0.24 7.59 10.06
N LYS A 78 1.13 8.45 9.55
CA LYS A 78 0.79 9.86 9.23
C LYS A 78 -0.21 9.97 8.10
N GLN A 79 -0.15 9.08 7.10
CA GLN A 79 -1.15 9.03 6.04
C GLN A 79 -2.51 8.59 6.61
N GLU A 80 -2.56 7.59 7.49
CA GLU A 80 -3.78 7.17 8.19
C GLU A 80 -4.34 8.25 9.11
N GLN A 81 -3.48 8.97 9.84
CA GLN A 81 -3.90 10.07 10.71
C GLN A 81 -4.34 11.32 9.92
N ALA A 82 -3.71 11.62 8.78
CA ALA A 82 -4.19 12.64 7.87
C ALA A 82 -5.54 12.25 7.22
N GLN A 83 -5.89 10.96 7.20
CA GLN A 83 -7.19 10.42 6.80
C GLN A 83 -8.22 10.39 7.94
N ALA A 84 -7.77 10.51 9.21
CA ALA A 84 -8.61 10.50 10.41
C ALA A 84 -8.69 11.88 11.07
N LYS A 85 -9.23 12.88 10.37
CA LYS A 85 -9.78 14.06 11.05
C LYS A 85 -11.18 13.69 11.57
N PRO A 86 -11.49 13.91 12.86
CA PRO A 86 -12.85 13.76 13.36
C PRO A 86 -13.71 14.86 12.74
N THR A 87 -14.71 14.50 11.95
CA THR A 87 -15.88 15.36 11.74
C THR A 87 -16.86 15.11 12.89
N GLU A 88 -17.48 16.17 13.38
CA GLU A 88 -18.20 16.25 14.66
C GLU A 88 -19.45 15.36 14.81
N ASN A 89 -19.80 14.55 13.81
CA ASN A 89 -20.98 13.68 13.85
C ASN A 89 -20.54 12.26 13.51
N GLY A 90 -20.57 11.36 14.49
CA GLY A 90 -20.02 9.99 14.47
C GLY A 90 -20.69 9.00 13.52
N GLU A 91 -20.74 9.33 12.23
CA GLU A 91 -20.97 8.40 11.14
C GLU A 91 -19.68 8.34 10.30
N THR A 92 -19.02 7.19 10.28
CA THR A 92 -17.87 6.90 9.43
C THR A 92 -18.30 6.87 7.97
N VAL A 93 -18.54 8.05 7.40
CA VAL A 93 -18.55 8.22 5.95
C VAL A 93 -17.09 8.09 5.53
N VAL A 94 -16.75 6.98 4.89
CA VAL A 94 -15.50 6.85 4.12
C VAL A 94 -15.55 7.95 3.06
N GLY A 95 -15.03 9.12 3.41
CA GLY A 95 -15.33 10.38 2.74
C GLY A 95 -14.50 10.57 1.49
N LEU A 96 -14.96 11.48 0.63
CA LEU A 96 -14.21 12.04 -0.50
C LEU A 96 -12.80 12.54 -0.11
N ASP A 97 -12.53 12.69 1.18
CA ASP A 97 -11.27 13.15 1.77
C ASP A 97 -10.06 12.24 1.56
N ILE A 98 -10.27 10.96 1.28
CA ILE A 98 -9.18 10.03 0.91
C ILE A 98 -8.69 10.30 -0.54
N LEU A 99 -9.53 10.95 -1.36
CA LEU A 99 -9.24 11.27 -2.74
C LEU A 99 -8.60 12.66 -2.87
N SER A 100 -7.52 12.73 -3.64
CA SER A 100 -6.97 14.02 -4.09
C SER A 100 -8.00 14.78 -4.93
N GLN A 101 -7.87 16.10 -5.05
CA GLN A 101 -8.76 16.92 -5.87
C GLN A 101 -8.93 16.36 -7.28
N ARG A 102 -7.82 15.93 -7.90
CA ARG A 102 -7.85 15.33 -9.24
C ARG A 102 -8.58 13.99 -9.29
N GLU A 103 -8.47 13.19 -8.24
CA GLU A 103 -9.19 11.92 -8.13
C GLU A 103 -10.69 12.13 -7.90
N ARG A 104 -11.09 13.19 -7.18
CA ARG A 104 -12.49 13.58 -7.02
C ARG A 104 -13.12 14.01 -8.34
N GLU A 105 -12.44 14.86 -9.10
CA GLU A 105 -12.88 15.28 -10.46
C GLU A 105 -13.09 14.08 -11.39
N VAL A 106 -12.15 13.11 -11.35
CA VAL A 106 -12.29 11.88 -12.14
C VAL A 106 -13.46 11.03 -11.65
N LEU A 107 -13.65 10.89 -10.33
CA LEU A 107 -14.76 10.13 -9.75
C LEU A 107 -16.12 10.75 -10.11
N GLU A 108 -16.23 12.08 -10.08
CA GLU A 108 -17.45 12.81 -10.45
C GLU A 108 -17.86 12.51 -11.89
N LEU A 109 -16.93 12.66 -12.84
CA LEU A 109 -17.19 12.37 -14.25
C LEU A 109 -17.50 10.88 -14.50
N VAL A 110 -16.84 9.97 -13.77
CA VAL A 110 -17.17 8.54 -13.81
C VAL A 110 -18.59 8.31 -13.30
N GLY A 111 -18.98 8.98 -12.22
CA GLY A 111 -20.32 8.96 -11.65
C GLY A 111 -21.38 9.45 -12.64
N GLN A 112 -21.09 10.51 -13.40
CA GLN A 112 -21.93 11.02 -14.49
C GLN A 112 -21.98 10.09 -15.72
N GLY A 113 -21.31 8.93 -15.69
CA GLY A 113 -21.35 7.94 -16.77
C GLY A 113 -20.29 8.12 -17.86
N TRP A 114 -19.36 9.05 -17.72
CA TRP A 114 -18.34 9.33 -18.74
C TRP A 114 -17.32 8.19 -18.84
N ASN A 115 -16.86 7.91 -20.07
CA ASN A 115 -15.81 6.95 -20.33
C ASN A 115 -14.41 7.59 -20.29
N ASN A 116 -13.35 6.76 -20.25
CA ASN A 116 -11.97 7.25 -20.10
C ASN A 116 -11.53 8.21 -21.24
N GLN A 117 -12.08 8.07 -22.44
CA GLN A 117 -11.77 8.96 -23.57
C GLN A 117 -12.42 10.33 -23.38
N GLN A 118 -13.70 10.37 -22.99
CA GLN A 118 -14.43 11.60 -22.71
C GLN A 118 -13.80 12.38 -21.55
N ILE A 119 -13.48 11.68 -20.45
CA ILE A 119 -12.81 12.27 -19.29
C ILE A 119 -11.43 12.79 -19.68
N GLY A 120 -10.66 12.02 -20.46
CA GLY A 120 -9.35 12.45 -20.92
C GLY A 120 -9.41 13.73 -21.74
N LYS A 121 -10.38 13.83 -22.66
CA LYS A 121 -10.61 15.04 -23.46
C LYS A 121 -10.99 16.24 -22.59
N GLN A 122 -11.90 16.06 -21.63
CA GLN A 122 -12.36 17.12 -20.73
C GLN A 122 -11.23 17.66 -19.85
N LEU A 123 -10.38 16.77 -19.38
CA LEU A 123 -9.36 17.07 -18.38
C LEU A 123 -7.97 17.33 -18.98
N GLY A 124 -7.83 17.31 -20.32
CA GLY A 124 -6.55 17.49 -21.02
C GLY A 124 -5.55 16.36 -20.79
N LEU A 125 -6.02 15.13 -20.54
CA LEU A 125 -5.19 13.97 -20.19
C LEU A 125 -5.40 12.80 -21.17
N SER A 126 -4.40 11.92 -21.26
CA SER A 126 -4.55 10.69 -22.05
C SER A 126 -5.58 9.74 -21.39
N PRO A 127 -6.33 8.94 -22.17
CA PRO A 127 -7.23 7.93 -21.61
C PRO A 127 -6.53 6.92 -20.70
N LYS A 128 -5.24 6.64 -20.96
CA LYS A 128 -4.38 5.78 -20.13
C LYS A 128 -4.11 6.40 -18.76
N THR A 129 -3.90 7.72 -18.71
CA THR A 129 -3.75 8.48 -17.46
C THR A 129 -5.04 8.41 -16.64
N ILE A 130 -6.20 8.55 -17.29
CA ILE A 130 -7.50 8.41 -16.61
C ILE A 130 -7.72 7.01 -16.06
N ALA A 131 -7.36 5.96 -16.82
CA ALA A 131 -7.44 4.58 -16.34
C ALA A 131 -6.60 4.39 -15.06
N ARG A 132 -5.40 4.96 -15.02
CA ARG A 132 -4.53 4.93 -13.83
C ARG A 132 -5.13 5.69 -12.65
N HIS A 133 -5.76 6.85 -12.87
CA HIS A 133 -6.48 7.55 -11.79
C HIS A 133 -7.63 6.71 -11.24
N ARG A 134 -8.42 6.07 -12.11
CA ARG A 134 -9.51 5.17 -11.69
C ARG A 134 -9.02 3.98 -10.87
N GLU A 135 -7.92 3.35 -11.28
CA GLU A 135 -7.30 2.26 -10.52
C GLU A 135 -6.86 2.71 -9.13
N ARG A 136 -6.25 3.90 -9.01
CA ARG A 136 -5.87 4.47 -7.71
C ARG A 136 -7.08 4.78 -6.84
N ILE A 137 -8.15 5.32 -7.43
CA ILE A 137 -9.42 5.57 -6.71
C ILE A 137 -10.01 4.24 -6.20
N MET A 138 -10.08 3.22 -7.06
CA MET A 138 -10.57 1.88 -6.71
C MET A 138 -9.77 1.28 -5.55
N ASN A 139 -8.44 1.35 -5.61
CA ASN A 139 -7.58 0.86 -4.53
C ASN A 139 -7.77 1.65 -3.22
N LYS A 140 -7.91 2.98 -3.31
CA LYS A 140 -8.13 3.84 -2.13
C LYS A 140 -9.48 3.62 -1.46
N LEU A 141 -10.52 3.36 -2.24
CA LEU A 141 -11.88 3.13 -1.76
C LEU A 141 -12.19 1.64 -1.52
N ASN A 142 -11.23 0.75 -1.77
CA ASN A 142 -11.40 -0.71 -1.77
C ASN A 142 -12.59 -1.18 -2.63
N MET A 143 -12.70 -0.61 -3.83
CA MET A 143 -13.76 -0.90 -4.79
C MET A 143 -13.23 -1.68 -5.98
N HIS A 144 -14.06 -2.58 -6.50
CA HIS A 144 -13.65 -3.57 -7.49
C HIS A 144 -14.35 -3.40 -8.83
N SER A 145 -15.33 -2.49 -8.91
CA SER A 145 -16.10 -2.26 -10.13
C SER A 145 -16.40 -0.79 -10.38
N ARG A 146 -16.61 -0.45 -11.66
CA ARG A 146 -17.11 0.88 -12.05
C ARG A 146 -18.46 1.18 -11.41
N THR A 147 -19.32 0.17 -11.29
CA THR A 147 -20.64 0.30 -10.69
C THR A 147 -20.56 0.69 -9.22
N GLU A 148 -19.59 0.15 -8.47
CA GLU A 148 -19.33 0.57 -7.08
C GLU A 148 -18.90 2.04 -6.99
N LEU A 149 -18.03 2.50 -7.90
CA LEU A 149 -17.64 3.92 -7.96
C LEU A 149 -18.83 4.84 -8.21
N VAL A 150 -19.74 4.46 -9.12
CA VAL A 150 -20.94 5.25 -9.42
C VAL A 150 -21.88 5.29 -8.21
N LYS A 151 -22.18 4.14 -7.61
CA LYS A 151 -23.00 4.06 -6.38
C LYS A 151 -22.40 4.88 -5.24
N PHE A 152 -21.07 4.87 -5.12
CA PHE A 152 -20.36 5.65 -4.13
C PHE A 152 -20.45 7.16 -4.37
N ALA A 153 -20.33 7.61 -5.62
CA ALA A 153 -20.47 9.02 -5.98
C ALA A 153 -21.89 9.53 -5.66
N ILE A 154 -22.92 8.73 -5.88
CA ILE A 154 -24.31 9.05 -5.48
C ILE A 154 -24.43 9.09 -3.96
N ARG A 155 -23.96 8.05 -3.26
CA ARG A 155 -24.05 7.93 -1.79
C ARG A 155 -23.35 9.07 -1.06
N THR A 156 -22.23 9.56 -1.60
CA THR A 156 -21.46 10.65 -1.00
C THR A 156 -21.98 12.04 -1.39
N GLY A 157 -23.04 12.12 -2.21
CA GLY A 157 -23.59 13.39 -2.70
C GLY A 157 -22.66 14.11 -3.68
N LEU A 158 -21.63 13.44 -4.20
CA LEU A 158 -20.74 14.00 -5.23
C LEU A 158 -21.49 14.25 -6.54
N ILE A 159 -22.49 13.42 -6.80
CA ILE A 159 -23.45 13.60 -7.89
C ILE A 159 -24.87 13.42 -7.35
N ALA A 160 -25.82 14.16 -7.92
CA ALA A 160 -27.24 13.92 -7.66
C ALA A 160 -27.68 12.61 -8.34
N ALA A 161 -28.57 11.86 -7.67
CA ALA A 161 -29.23 10.68 -8.23
C ALA A 161 -30.18 11.04 -9.38
#